data_AF-A0A9R0Q4R2-F1
#
_entry.id   AF-A0A9R0Q4R2-F1
#
_cell.length_a   1.000
_cell.length_b   1.000
_cell.length_c   1.000
_cell.angle_alpha   90.00
_cell.angle_beta   90.00
_cell.angle_gamma   90.00
#
_symmetry.space_group_name_H-M   'P 1'
#
loop_
_entity.id
_entity.type
_entity.pdbx_description
1 polymer ?
#
loop_
_entity_poly.entity_id
_entity_poly.type
_entity_poly.pdbx_seq_one_letter_code
_entity_poly.pdbx_strand_id
1 'polypeptide(L)'
;MADRVYPAAKPTPPPPMANGGGGPAAPKPQMYQRPIYRPQGQAKSRRGRSCRCSFCCCFCWALLVVVLLALVAAAAGGAFYVLYRPQRPSFTVSSVRLSTFNLSSSTTAPVLTDSIQLTVTAKNPNKKLVYFYDDFSFSAATAANAVPLGDATVPGFAHDAGNTTVFTATITAAGVTVDPSGAGSDLKMSGAFSVAIDADTRAGVKVGSLKTKKMGIQVHCEGIKVTPPSPPPPAPKKVKGKNGTALAPAPALDNDETTATVSTAAHSCKVRVRVKIWKWTF
;
A
#
# COMPACT_ATOMS: atom_id res chain seq x y z
N MET A 1 -11.26 17.66 47.96
CA MET A 1 -10.47 18.67 48.68
C MET A 1 -10.80 20.02 48.07
N ALA A 2 -11.40 21.02 48.69
CA ALA A 2 -12.07 21.20 49.98
C ALA A 2 -13.00 22.43 49.80
N ASP A 3 -14.25 22.35 50.24
CA ASP A 3 -15.18 23.48 50.29
C ASP A 3 -14.69 24.51 51.32
N ARG A 4 -14.60 25.79 50.93
CA ARG A 4 -14.28 26.90 51.84
C ARG A 4 -15.57 27.60 52.26
N VAL A 5 -16.03 27.24 53.44
CA VAL A 5 -17.05 27.97 54.23
C VAL A 5 -16.40 29.21 54.84
N TYR A 6 -17.00 30.39 54.67
CA TYR A 6 -16.64 31.60 55.42
C TYR A 6 -17.61 31.79 56.60
N PRO A 7 -17.13 32.07 57.82
CA PRO A 7 -18.01 32.34 58.97
C PRO A 7 -18.47 33.80 59.03
N ALA A 8 -19.67 33.99 59.58
CA ALA A 8 -20.34 35.28 59.79
C ALA A 8 -19.69 36.11 60.91
N ALA A 9 -19.55 37.41 60.69
CA ALA A 9 -19.06 38.36 61.69
C ALA A 9 -20.19 38.87 62.60
N LYS A 10 -19.96 38.85 63.92
CA LYS A 10 -20.82 39.42 64.97
C LYS A 10 -20.69 40.95 65.07
N PRO A 11 -21.72 41.68 65.56
CA PRO A 11 -21.66 43.12 65.77
C PRO A 11 -21.09 43.49 67.16
N THR A 12 -20.37 44.62 67.23
CA THR A 12 -19.88 45.24 68.48
C THR A 12 -20.51 46.63 68.74
N PRO A 13 -20.64 47.07 70.01
CA PRO A 13 -21.56 48.13 70.45
C PRO A 13 -20.89 49.52 70.60
N PRO A 14 -21.67 50.61 70.79
CA PRO A 14 -21.13 51.96 70.89
C PRO A 14 -20.82 52.40 72.34
N PRO A 15 -19.82 53.29 72.56
CA PRO A 15 -19.63 53.98 73.84
C PRO A 15 -20.18 55.42 73.86
N PRO A 16 -20.32 56.03 75.06
CA PRO A 16 -21.33 57.05 75.38
C PRO A 16 -20.77 58.49 75.36
N MET A 17 -21.68 59.48 75.31
CA MET A 17 -21.35 60.89 75.53
C MET A 17 -22.15 61.45 76.70
N ALA A 18 -21.45 61.85 77.75
CA ALA A 18 -21.97 62.62 78.87
C ALA A 18 -21.54 64.09 78.75
N ASN A 19 -22.39 64.95 79.27
CA ASN A 19 -22.63 66.34 78.90
C ASN A 19 -21.91 67.33 79.82
N GLY A 20 -21.62 68.55 79.34
CA GLY A 20 -21.50 69.71 80.24
C GLY A 20 -20.61 70.88 79.77
N GLY A 21 -21.25 72.00 79.41
CA GLY A 21 -20.77 73.33 79.82
C GLY A 21 -20.66 74.43 78.76
N GLY A 22 -21.62 75.36 78.75
CA GLY A 22 -21.42 76.79 78.41
C GLY A 22 -21.90 77.28 77.03
N GLY A 23 -23.07 77.94 76.98
CA GLY A 23 -23.52 78.76 75.83
C GLY A 23 -22.91 80.18 75.84
N PRO A 24 -23.43 81.18 75.07
CA PRO A 24 -24.69 81.20 74.31
C PRO A 24 -24.61 81.79 72.87
N ALA A 25 -25.58 81.49 72.00
CA ALA A 25 -26.32 82.47 71.16
C ALA A 25 -27.12 81.81 69.99
N ALA A 26 -28.44 81.76 70.19
CA ALA A 26 -29.55 81.99 69.25
C ALA A 26 -29.76 81.16 67.93
N PRO A 27 -31.02 80.98 67.47
CA PRO A 27 -31.48 79.75 66.81
C PRO A 27 -31.95 79.88 65.34
N LYS A 28 -31.80 78.77 64.58
CA LYS A 28 -32.67 78.14 63.53
C LYS A 28 -33.69 79.03 62.75
N PRO A 29 -33.87 78.83 61.41
CA PRO A 29 -34.54 77.60 60.97
C PRO A 29 -34.03 76.95 59.68
N GLN A 30 -34.17 75.63 59.68
CA GLN A 30 -34.00 74.75 58.55
C GLN A 30 -35.09 75.02 57.52
N MET A 31 -34.71 75.27 56.26
CA MET A 31 -35.61 75.05 55.13
C MET A 31 -35.23 73.76 54.43
N TYR A 32 -36.21 72.85 54.42
CA TYR A 32 -36.27 71.62 53.67
C TYR A 32 -35.87 71.84 52.19
N GLN A 33 -34.66 71.42 51.81
CA GLN A 33 -34.34 71.18 50.40
C GLN A 33 -34.96 69.84 50.00
N ARG A 34 -36.12 69.92 49.33
CA ARG A 34 -36.68 68.80 48.56
C ARG A 34 -35.63 68.39 47.52
N PRO A 35 -35.22 67.11 47.43
CA PRO A 35 -34.40 66.67 46.32
C PRO A 35 -35.19 66.84 45.02
N ILE A 36 -34.74 67.78 44.19
CA ILE A 36 -35.21 67.94 42.82
C ILE A 36 -34.93 66.62 42.11
N TYR A 37 -36.00 66.03 41.57
CA TYR A 37 -35.97 64.87 40.68
C TYR A 37 -34.93 65.13 39.57
N ARG A 38 -33.73 64.58 39.76
CA ARG A 38 -32.73 64.51 38.72
C ARG A 38 -33.18 63.35 37.83
N PRO A 39 -33.52 63.57 36.54
CA PRO A 39 -33.70 62.45 35.64
C PRO A 39 -32.38 61.68 35.67
N GLN A 40 -32.43 60.45 36.18
CA GLN A 40 -31.33 59.50 36.03
C GLN A 40 -31.13 59.37 34.53
N GLY A 41 -30.11 60.06 34.02
CA GLY A 41 -29.65 59.89 32.65
C GLY A 41 -29.49 58.40 32.47
N GLN A 42 -30.28 57.84 31.55
CA GLN A 42 -30.35 56.43 31.28
C GLN A 42 -28.93 55.90 31.32
N ALA A 43 -28.63 55.07 32.32
CA ALA A 43 -27.42 54.29 32.31
C ALA A 43 -27.50 53.52 31.00
N LYS A 44 -26.79 54.02 29.97
CA LYS A 44 -26.60 53.26 28.74
C LYS A 44 -26.00 51.99 29.27
N SER A 45 -26.83 50.94 29.29
CA SER A 45 -26.31 49.61 29.42
C SER A 45 -25.30 49.58 28.29
N ARG A 46 -24.01 49.66 28.63
CA ARG A 46 -23.05 48.98 27.81
C ARG A 46 -23.56 47.56 27.93
N ARG A 47 -24.40 47.16 26.98
CA ARG A 47 -24.45 45.79 26.52
C ARG A 47 -22.99 45.56 26.15
N GLY A 48 -22.18 45.25 27.16
CA GLY A 48 -20.96 44.50 26.99
C GLY A 48 -21.47 43.37 26.15
N ARG A 49 -21.12 43.46 24.87
CA ARG A 49 -21.53 42.57 23.82
C ARG A 49 -20.90 41.26 24.28
N SER A 50 -21.62 40.58 25.18
CA SER A 50 -21.06 39.54 26.01
C SER A 50 -20.61 38.52 24.99
N CYS A 51 -19.31 38.23 25.08
CA CYS A 51 -18.58 37.54 24.05
C CYS A 51 -19.19 36.15 23.81
N ARG A 52 -20.22 36.09 22.95
CA ARG A 52 -20.44 35.00 22.00
C ARG A 52 -19.25 34.83 21.04
N CYS A 53 -18.22 35.65 21.22
CA CYS A 53 -16.92 35.60 20.56
C CYS A 53 -15.95 34.58 21.18
N SER A 54 -16.21 33.98 22.35
CA SER A 54 -15.25 33.00 22.91
C SER A 54 -15.21 31.71 22.07
N PHE A 55 -16.38 31.18 21.71
CA PHE A 55 -16.46 29.99 20.84
C PHE A 55 -16.02 30.27 19.40
N CYS A 56 -16.34 31.46 18.87
CA CYS A 56 -15.94 31.89 17.53
C CYS A 56 -14.42 32.14 17.43
N CYS A 57 -13.81 32.82 18.41
CA CYS A 57 -12.35 33.05 18.42
C CYS A 57 -11.56 31.75 18.58
N CYS A 58 -11.98 30.82 19.45
CA CYS A 58 -11.30 29.53 19.60
C CYS A 58 -11.40 28.69 18.31
N PHE A 59 -12.55 28.71 17.62
CA PHE A 59 -12.72 28.02 16.35
C PHE A 59 -11.90 28.66 15.22
N CYS A 60 -11.85 30.00 15.15
CA CYS A 60 -11.02 30.71 14.17
C CYS A 60 -9.53 30.48 14.40
N TRP A 61 -9.07 30.46 15.65
CA TRP A 61 -7.67 30.13 15.98
C TRP A 61 -7.36 28.66 15.69
N ALA A 62 -8.25 27.73 16.03
CA ALA A 62 -8.08 26.32 15.67
C ALA A 62 -8.03 26.13 14.15
N LEU A 63 -8.90 26.81 13.39
CA LEU A 63 -8.90 26.77 11.94
C LEU A 63 -7.60 27.37 11.38
N LEU A 64 -7.12 28.51 11.91
CA LEU A 64 -5.84 29.10 11.52
C LEU A 64 -4.69 28.11 11.75
N VAL A 65 -4.65 27.47 12.93
CA VAL A 65 -3.63 26.45 13.24
C VAL A 65 -3.72 25.28 12.27
N VAL A 66 -4.92 24.78 11.97
CA VAL A 66 -5.12 23.68 11.00
C VAL A 66 -4.66 24.10 9.60
N VAL A 67 -4.99 25.31 9.15
CA VAL A 67 -4.55 25.84 7.85
C VAL A 67 -3.03 25.99 7.83
N LEU A 68 -2.42 26.51 8.89
CA LEU A 68 -0.97 26.63 9.01
C LEU A 68 -0.29 25.25 8.97
N LEU A 69 -0.81 24.27 9.71
CA LEU A 69 -0.31 22.90 9.67
C LEU A 69 -0.46 22.27 8.28
N ALA A 70 -1.57 22.53 7.59
CA ALA A 70 -1.79 22.06 6.22
C ALA A 70 -0.80 22.70 5.24
N LEU A 71 -0.50 24.00 5.38
CA LEU A 71 0.50 24.69 4.57
C LEU A 71 1.91 24.15 4.82
N VAL A 72 2.29 23.93 6.08
CA VAL A 72 3.58 23.32 6.43
C VAL A 72 3.67 21.89 5.88
N ALA A 73 2.62 21.09 6.00
CA ALA A 73 2.57 19.74 5.45
C ALA A 73 2.66 19.75 3.92
N ALA A 74 1.98 20.69 3.25
CA ALA A 74 2.06 20.85 1.80
C ALA A 74 3.46 21.27 1.34
N ALA A 75 4.10 22.23 2.03
CA ALA A 75 5.47 22.65 1.75
C ALA A 75 6.47 21.51 1.97
N ALA A 76 6.37 20.79 3.09
CA ALA A 76 7.21 19.62 3.37
C ALA A 76 6.99 18.50 2.34
N GLY A 77 5.74 18.22 1.97
CA GLY A 77 5.40 17.25 0.93
C GLY A 77 5.92 17.64 -0.45
N GLY A 78 5.81 18.93 -0.81
CA GLY A 78 6.36 19.48 -2.05
C GLY A 78 7.88 19.38 -2.09
N ALA A 79 8.58 19.76 -1.02
CA ALA A 79 10.02 19.62 -0.90
C ALA A 79 10.44 18.14 -1.02
N PHE A 80 9.75 17.23 -0.33
CA PHE A 80 9.98 15.79 -0.44
C PHE A 80 9.81 15.29 -1.88
N TYR A 81 8.74 15.71 -2.56
CA TYR A 81 8.49 15.32 -3.95
C TYR A 81 9.58 15.82 -4.91
N VAL A 82 10.01 17.08 -4.78
CA VAL A 82 11.05 17.66 -5.64
C VAL A 82 12.42 17.02 -5.39
N LEU A 83 12.75 16.70 -4.13
CA LEU A 83 14.06 16.13 -3.75
C LEU A 83 14.22 14.65 -4.08
N TYR A 84 13.15 13.87 -3.92
CA TYR A 84 13.19 12.41 -4.09
C TYR A 84 12.57 11.92 -5.39
N ARG A 85 11.64 12.68 -5.99
CA ARG A 85 10.90 12.34 -7.22
C ARG A 85 10.54 10.85 -7.27
N PRO A 86 9.67 10.37 -6.36
CA PRO A 86 9.40 8.94 -6.23
C PRO A 86 8.82 8.39 -7.53
N GLN A 87 9.59 7.53 -8.19
CA GLN A 87 9.20 6.77 -9.36
C GLN A 87 8.86 5.33 -8.96
N ARG A 88 7.96 4.69 -9.71
CA ARG A 88 7.61 3.29 -9.43
C ARG A 88 8.68 2.36 -10.01
N PRO A 89 9.07 1.29 -9.31
CA PRO A 89 9.92 0.26 -9.88
C PRO A 89 9.20 -0.43 -11.05
N SER A 90 9.96 -0.81 -12.07
CA SER A 90 9.43 -1.51 -13.25
C SER A 90 9.91 -2.95 -13.24
N PHE A 91 9.01 -3.87 -13.58
CA PHE A 91 9.29 -5.30 -13.68
C PHE A 91 9.05 -5.75 -15.12
N THR A 92 9.98 -6.55 -15.64
CA THR A 92 9.91 -7.11 -16.98
C THR A 92 10.27 -8.59 -16.94
N VAL A 93 9.53 -9.42 -17.65
CA VAL A 93 9.92 -10.82 -17.88
C VAL A 93 10.87 -10.85 -19.07
N SER A 94 12.12 -11.25 -18.83
CA SER A 94 13.19 -11.23 -19.84
C SER A 94 13.23 -12.53 -20.66
N SER A 95 13.00 -13.66 -20.02
CA SER A 95 12.90 -14.93 -20.71
C SER A 95 12.00 -15.91 -19.98
N VAL A 96 11.32 -16.75 -20.75
CA VAL A 96 10.53 -17.87 -20.24
C VAL A 96 11.02 -19.14 -20.91
N ARG A 97 11.40 -20.14 -20.10
CA ARG A 97 11.84 -21.45 -20.54
C ARG A 97 10.87 -22.51 -20.05
N LEU A 98 10.29 -23.26 -20.98
CA LEU A 98 9.41 -24.39 -20.67
C LEU A 98 10.22 -25.69 -20.78
N SER A 99 10.59 -26.26 -19.63
CA SER A 99 11.44 -27.47 -19.56
C SER A 99 10.64 -28.75 -19.68
N THR A 100 9.50 -28.82 -18.99
CA THR A 100 8.59 -29.97 -19.08
C THR A 100 7.17 -29.47 -19.25
N PHE A 101 6.41 -30.19 -20.07
CA PHE A 101 5.00 -29.93 -20.27
C PHE A 101 4.31 -31.24 -20.65
N ASN A 102 3.46 -31.75 -19.78
CA ASN A 102 2.71 -32.96 -19.99
C ASN A 102 1.27 -32.76 -19.52
N LEU A 103 0.33 -32.96 -20.43
CA LEU A 103 -1.10 -32.92 -20.12
C LEU A 103 -1.68 -34.31 -20.33
N SER A 104 -2.17 -34.92 -19.25
CA SER A 104 -2.85 -36.20 -19.33
C SER A 104 -4.13 -36.07 -20.15
N SER A 105 -4.33 -37.01 -21.07
CA SER A 105 -5.48 -37.04 -21.99
C SER A 105 -6.73 -37.64 -21.33
N SER A 106 -7.07 -37.17 -20.13
CA SER A 106 -8.32 -37.55 -19.44
C SER A 106 -9.44 -36.56 -19.80
N THR A 107 -10.60 -37.09 -20.19
CA THR A 107 -11.78 -36.29 -20.57
C THR A 107 -12.49 -35.68 -19.36
N THR A 108 -12.30 -36.26 -18.17
CA THR A 108 -13.03 -35.87 -16.93
C THR A 108 -12.15 -35.09 -15.96
N ALA A 109 -10.85 -35.40 -15.92
CA ALA A 109 -9.88 -34.74 -15.03
C ALA A 109 -8.47 -34.78 -15.66
N PRO A 110 -8.18 -33.92 -16.64
CA PRO A 110 -6.85 -33.79 -17.19
C PRO A 110 -5.88 -33.33 -16.10
N VAL A 111 -4.74 -34.00 -16.04
CA VAL A 111 -3.68 -33.76 -15.06
C VAL A 111 -2.54 -33.05 -15.77
N LEU A 112 -2.16 -31.87 -15.29
CA LEU A 112 -1.06 -31.07 -15.83
C LEU A 112 0.20 -31.26 -14.99
N THR A 113 1.29 -31.57 -15.67
CA THR A 113 2.64 -31.55 -15.11
C THR A 113 3.51 -30.64 -15.96
N ASP A 114 4.03 -29.57 -15.38
CA ASP A 114 4.90 -28.64 -16.09
C ASP A 114 6.04 -28.10 -15.20
N SER A 115 7.02 -27.50 -15.88
CA SER A 115 8.14 -26.80 -15.26
C SER A 115 8.51 -25.61 -16.13
N ILE A 116 8.21 -24.42 -15.63
CA ILE A 116 8.40 -23.14 -16.30
C ILE A 116 9.44 -22.33 -15.52
N GLN A 117 10.59 -22.09 -16.11
CA GLN A 117 11.58 -21.15 -15.58
C GLN A 117 11.37 -19.76 -16.17
N LEU A 118 11.17 -18.79 -15.28
CA LEU A 118 10.98 -17.38 -15.58
C LEU A 118 12.19 -16.60 -15.13
N THR A 119 12.74 -15.76 -16.01
CA THR A 119 13.76 -14.78 -15.65
C THR A 119 13.10 -13.41 -15.60
N VAL A 120 13.05 -12.82 -14.40
CA VAL A 120 12.42 -11.53 -14.15
C VAL A 120 13.51 -10.50 -13.87
N THR A 121 13.44 -9.37 -14.58
CA THR A 121 14.28 -8.21 -14.35
C THR A 121 13.48 -7.13 -13.64
N ALA A 122 13.93 -6.75 -12.45
CA ALA A 122 13.36 -5.67 -11.65
C ALA A 122 14.30 -4.46 -11.70
N LYS A 123 13.77 -3.30 -12.10
CA LYS A 123 14.55 -2.05 -12.20
C LYS A 123 14.00 -1.00 -11.25
N ASN A 124 14.86 -0.49 -10.38
CA ASN A 124 14.56 0.64 -9.49
C ASN A 124 15.14 1.92 -10.08
N PRO A 125 14.33 2.80 -10.69
CA PRO A 125 14.84 4.04 -11.27
C PRO A 125 15.18 5.12 -10.21
N ASN A 126 14.83 4.90 -8.93
CA ASN A 126 15.02 5.88 -7.87
C ASN A 126 16.46 5.86 -7.35
N LYS A 127 17.15 7.00 -7.38
CA LYS A 127 18.55 7.12 -6.92
C LYS A 127 18.73 7.28 -5.41
N LYS A 128 17.63 7.47 -4.66
CA LYS A 128 17.66 7.73 -3.20
C LYS A 128 16.69 6.85 -2.40
N LEU A 129 15.90 6.01 -3.07
CA LEU A 129 14.88 5.17 -2.44
C LEU A 129 15.29 3.71 -2.61
N VAL A 130 15.39 3.00 -1.50
CA VAL A 130 15.62 1.56 -1.48
C VAL A 130 14.27 0.89 -1.26
N TYR A 131 13.89 -0.03 -2.14
CA TYR A 131 12.71 -0.86 -1.92
C TYR A 131 13.13 -2.12 -1.20
N PHE A 132 12.28 -2.64 -0.33
CA PHE A 132 12.49 -3.95 0.28
C PHE A 132 11.21 -4.75 0.14
N TYR A 133 11.36 -5.92 -0.47
CA TYR A 133 10.27 -6.82 -0.80
C TYR A 133 10.23 -7.99 0.18
N ASP A 134 9.02 -8.44 0.49
CA ASP A 134 8.79 -9.77 1.06
C ASP A 134 8.90 -10.84 -0.04
N ASP A 135 8.80 -12.09 0.36
CA ASP A 135 8.74 -13.22 -0.56
C ASP A 135 7.66 -12.99 -1.63
N PHE A 136 8.03 -13.29 -2.86
CA PHE A 136 7.16 -13.18 -4.02
C PHE A 136 6.45 -14.51 -4.22
N SER A 137 5.13 -14.48 -4.23
CA SER A 137 4.30 -15.60 -4.64
C SER A 137 3.93 -15.41 -6.11
N PHE A 138 4.52 -16.23 -6.97
CA PHE A 138 4.22 -16.28 -8.40
C PHE A 138 3.14 -17.32 -8.67
N SER A 139 2.19 -16.99 -9.52
CA SER A 139 1.24 -17.91 -10.12
C SER A 139 1.22 -17.70 -11.63
N ALA A 140 1.18 -18.81 -12.38
CA ALA A 140 1.02 -18.77 -13.82
C ALA A 140 -0.35 -19.33 -14.20
N ALA A 141 -0.98 -18.71 -15.20
CA ALA A 141 -2.23 -19.18 -15.76
C ALA A 141 -2.29 -18.93 -17.27
N THR A 142 -3.15 -19.65 -17.99
CA THR A 142 -3.41 -19.32 -19.40
C THR A 142 -4.16 -18.00 -19.51
N ALA A 143 -3.82 -17.17 -20.51
CA ALA A 143 -4.40 -15.84 -20.64
C ALA A 143 -5.87 -15.86 -21.11
N ALA A 144 -6.32 -16.94 -21.75
CA ALA A 144 -7.68 -17.04 -22.29
C ALA A 144 -8.68 -17.54 -21.25
N ASN A 145 -8.44 -18.71 -20.66
CA ASN A 145 -9.37 -19.34 -19.71
C ASN A 145 -8.87 -19.37 -18.26
N ALA A 146 -7.77 -18.68 -17.94
CA ALA A 146 -7.18 -18.64 -16.59
C ALA A 146 -6.90 -20.04 -16.01
N VAL A 147 -6.51 -20.99 -16.86
CA VAL A 147 -6.17 -22.35 -16.43
C VAL A 147 -4.86 -22.31 -15.65
N PRO A 148 -4.81 -22.81 -14.40
CA PRO A 148 -3.61 -22.73 -13.57
C PRO A 148 -2.49 -23.60 -14.12
N LEU A 149 -1.30 -23.01 -14.26
CA LEU A 149 -0.05 -23.64 -14.70
C LEU A 149 0.95 -23.80 -13.53
N GLY A 150 0.48 -23.62 -12.30
CA GLY A 150 1.27 -23.80 -11.08
C GLY A 150 1.73 -22.50 -10.43
N ASP A 151 2.46 -22.67 -9.33
CA ASP A 151 2.91 -21.59 -8.46
C ASP A 151 4.42 -21.71 -8.15
N ALA A 152 5.03 -20.60 -7.72
CA ALA A 152 6.38 -20.57 -7.19
C ALA A 152 6.52 -19.54 -6.06
N THR A 153 7.46 -19.77 -5.15
CA THR A 153 7.87 -18.77 -4.15
C THR A 153 9.33 -18.39 -4.37
N VAL A 154 9.59 -17.09 -4.47
CA VAL A 154 10.96 -16.55 -4.56
C VAL A 154 11.22 -15.68 -3.33
N PRO A 155 12.37 -15.82 -2.66
CA PRO A 155 12.68 -15.03 -1.49
C PRO A 155 12.70 -13.53 -1.79
N GLY A 156 12.20 -12.75 -0.84
CA GLY A 156 12.23 -11.30 -0.91
C GLY A 156 13.67 -10.77 -0.92
N PHE A 157 13.86 -9.59 -1.52
CA PHE A 157 15.17 -8.95 -1.58
C PHE A 157 15.08 -7.44 -1.34
N ALA A 158 16.22 -6.85 -0.96
CA ALA A 158 16.40 -5.42 -0.94
C ALA A 158 16.82 -4.93 -2.33
N HIS A 159 16.10 -3.97 -2.86
CA HIS A 159 16.31 -3.38 -4.16
C HIS A 159 16.89 -1.99 -4.00
N ASP A 160 18.22 -1.95 -4.07
CA ASP A 160 18.99 -0.72 -3.88
C ASP A 160 18.64 0.37 -4.88
N ALA A 161 19.00 1.59 -4.49
CA ALA A 161 18.70 2.78 -5.26
C ALA A 161 19.43 2.78 -6.61
N GLY A 162 18.70 2.92 -7.72
CA GLY A 162 19.25 2.91 -9.07
C GLY A 162 19.66 1.52 -9.57
N ASN A 163 19.41 0.45 -8.80
CA ASN A 163 19.88 -0.89 -9.13
C ASN A 163 18.89 -1.64 -10.05
N THR A 164 19.42 -2.57 -10.83
CA THR A 164 18.65 -3.54 -11.62
C THR A 164 19.00 -4.93 -11.12
N THR A 165 18.01 -5.65 -10.61
CA THR A 165 18.18 -7.01 -10.10
C THR A 165 17.50 -7.99 -11.06
N VAL A 166 18.20 -9.08 -11.37
CA VAL A 166 17.67 -10.17 -12.18
C VAL A 166 17.56 -11.38 -11.27
N PHE A 167 16.39 -12.01 -11.25
CA PHE A 167 16.16 -13.21 -10.47
C PHE A 167 15.33 -14.21 -11.28
N THR A 168 15.45 -15.48 -10.91
CA THR A 168 14.78 -16.58 -11.60
C THR A 168 13.71 -17.16 -10.68
N ALA A 169 12.52 -17.43 -11.23
CA ALA A 169 11.45 -18.14 -10.58
C ALA A 169 11.15 -19.43 -11.36
N THR A 170 11.06 -20.56 -10.67
CA THR A 170 10.68 -21.84 -11.30
C THR A 170 9.28 -22.19 -10.85
N ILE A 171 8.32 -22.04 -11.76
CA ILE A 171 6.92 -22.42 -11.55
C ILE A 171 6.76 -23.88 -11.94
N THR A 172 6.12 -24.64 -11.06
CA THR A 172 5.90 -26.07 -11.26
C THR A 172 4.45 -26.44 -10.95
N ALA A 173 3.74 -27.05 -11.88
CA ALA A 173 2.54 -27.82 -11.62
C ALA A 173 2.92 -29.30 -11.48
N ALA A 174 2.65 -29.89 -10.32
CA ALA A 174 2.91 -31.31 -10.05
C ALA A 174 1.59 -32.09 -10.00
N GLY A 175 1.02 -32.37 -11.17
CA GLY A 175 -0.18 -33.19 -11.26
C GLY A 175 -1.45 -32.44 -10.87
N VAL A 176 -1.54 -31.17 -11.29
CA VAL A 176 -2.70 -30.32 -11.01
C VAL A 176 -3.85 -30.71 -11.93
N THR A 177 -5.02 -30.98 -11.35
CA THR A 177 -6.24 -31.18 -12.13
C THR A 177 -6.69 -29.85 -12.71
N VAL A 178 -6.81 -29.78 -14.03
CA VAL A 178 -7.25 -28.58 -14.75
C VAL A 178 -8.62 -28.80 -15.36
N ASP A 179 -9.39 -27.72 -15.52
CA ASP A 179 -10.70 -27.81 -16.15
C ASP A 179 -10.57 -28.30 -17.61
N PRO A 180 -11.25 -29.40 -18.00
CA PRO A 180 -11.08 -29.98 -19.33
C PRO A 180 -11.50 -29.06 -20.48
N SER A 181 -12.43 -28.14 -20.25
CA SER A 181 -12.92 -27.23 -21.31
C SER A 181 -11.91 -26.12 -21.63
N GLY A 182 -11.31 -25.53 -20.59
CA GLY A 182 -10.24 -24.54 -20.72
C GLY A 182 -8.91 -25.17 -21.16
N ALA A 183 -8.52 -26.32 -20.59
CA ALA A 183 -7.29 -27.00 -20.97
C ALA A 183 -7.33 -27.53 -22.41
N GLY A 184 -8.49 -28.03 -22.85
CA GLY A 184 -8.67 -28.50 -24.22
C GLY A 184 -8.55 -27.41 -25.27
N SER A 185 -8.98 -26.18 -24.95
CA SER A 185 -8.90 -25.05 -25.87
C SER A 185 -7.55 -24.34 -25.82
N ASP A 186 -6.99 -24.13 -24.63
CA ASP A 186 -5.76 -23.34 -24.46
C ASP A 186 -4.47 -24.17 -24.63
N LEU A 187 -4.49 -25.45 -24.26
CA LEU A 187 -3.28 -26.28 -24.12
C LEU A 187 -3.19 -27.40 -25.15
N LYS A 188 -4.31 -27.85 -25.75
CA LYS A 188 -4.31 -28.89 -26.81
C LYS A 188 -4.24 -28.34 -28.23
N MET A 189 -4.38 -27.03 -28.42
CA MET A 189 -4.17 -26.43 -29.73
C MET A 189 -2.67 -26.47 -30.00
N SER A 190 -2.24 -27.18 -31.05
CA SER A 190 -0.85 -27.52 -31.41
C SER A 190 0.05 -26.31 -31.77
N GLY A 191 -0.24 -25.13 -31.23
CA GLY A 191 0.48 -23.88 -31.44
C GLY A 191 0.87 -23.21 -30.11
N ALA A 192 1.61 -22.12 -30.23
CA ALA A 192 2.00 -21.30 -29.09
C ALA A 192 0.75 -20.79 -28.33
N PHE A 193 0.73 -20.96 -27.01
CA PHE A 193 -0.31 -20.44 -26.13
C PHE A 193 0.18 -19.22 -25.35
N SER A 194 -0.75 -18.37 -24.92
CA SER A 194 -0.41 -17.14 -24.17
C SER A 194 -0.54 -17.40 -22.68
N VAL A 195 0.51 -17.05 -21.92
CA VAL A 195 0.58 -17.18 -20.47
C VAL A 195 0.46 -15.81 -19.82
N ALA A 196 -0.33 -15.74 -18.76
CA ALA A 196 -0.38 -14.64 -17.83
C ALA A 196 0.34 -15.05 -16.53
N ILE A 197 1.16 -14.15 -15.99
CA ILE A 197 1.92 -14.38 -14.76
C ILE A 197 1.53 -13.30 -13.77
N ASP A 198 1.09 -13.73 -12.61
CA ASP A 198 0.81 -12.89 -11.46
C ASP A 198 1.89 -13.10 -10.39
N ALA A 199 2.40 -12.01 -9.84
CA ALA A 199 3.33 -12.04 -8.72
C ALA A 199 2.82 -11.13 -7.60
N ASP A 200 2.44 -11.72 -6.48
CA ASP A 200 2.01 -11.00 -5.29
C ASP A 200 3.18 -10.90 -4.28
N THR A 201 3.41 -9.70 -3.76
CA THR A 201 4.42 -9.44 -2.72
C THR A 201 3.98 -8.28 -1.83
N ARG A 202 4.74 -7.96 -0.79
CA ARG A 202 4.63 -6.71 -0.04
C ARG A 202 5.92 -5.93 -0.14
N ALA A 203 5.84 -4.65 -0.47
CA ALA A 203 7.00 -3.79 -0.57
C ALA A 203 6.92 -2.62 0.40
N GLY A 204 8.04 -2.29 1.03
CA GLY A 204 8.24 -1.03 1.74
C GLY A 204 9.32 -0.19 1.09
N VAL A 205 9.38 1.08 1.47
CA VAL A 205 10.38 2.05 1.00
C VAL A 205 11.25 2.47 2.17
N LYS A 206 12.56 2.46 1.97
CA LYS A 206 13.54 2.96 2.92
C LYS A 206 14.17 4.22 2.35
N VAL A 207 14.14 5.29 3.14
CA VAL A 207 14.74 6.60 2.82
C VAL A 207 15.71 6.96 3.94
N GLY A 208 17.00 6.83 3.68
CA GLY A 208 18.02 6.92 4.73
C GLY A 208 17.77 5.90 5.84
N SER A 209 17.52 6.37 7.06
CA SER A 209 17.21 5.53 8.22
C SER A 209 15.71 5.25 8.42
N LEU A 210 14.84 5.95 7.70
CA LEU A 210 13.39 5.80 7.83
C LEU A 210 12.89 4.67 6.94
N LYS A 211 12.12 3.73 7.51
CA LYS A 211 11.44 2.65 6.77
C LYS A 211 9.94 2.88 6.83
N THR A 212 9.26 2.79 5.68
CA THR A 212 7.80 2.84 5.62
C THR A 212 7.19 1.46 5.90
N LYS A 213 5.89 1.45 6.23
CA LYS A 213 5.12 0.21 6.35
C LYS A 213 5.02 -0.49 5.00
N LYS A 214 5.20 -1.81 4.97
CA LYS A 214 5.04 -2.60 3.76
C LYS A 214 3.59 -2.56 3.26
N MET A 215 3.41 -2.34 1.97
CA MET A 215 2.11 -2.38 1.29
C MET A 215 2.09 -3.52 0.27
N GLY A 216 0.93 -4.14 0.08
CA GLY A 216 0.76 -5.21 -0.89
C GLY A 216 0.88 -4.67 -2.32
N ILE A 217 1.62 -5.39 -3.17
CA ILE A 217 1.80 -5.08 -4.58
C ILE A 217 1.56 -6.37 -5.37
N GLN A 218 0.83 -6.24 -6.48
CA GLN A 218 0.64 -7.28 -7.47
C GLN A 218 1.32 -6.84 -8.76
N VAL A 219 2.18 -7.67 -9.32
CA VAL A 219 2.79 -7.49 -10.62
C VAL A 219 2.10 -8.44 -11.59
N HIS A 220 1.46 -7.90 -12.61
CA HIS A 220 0.70 -8.68 -13.59
C HIS A 220 1.37 -8.55 -14.96
N CYS A 221 1.79 -9.68 -15.53
CA CYS A 221 2.45 -9.78 -16.83
C CYS A 221 1.55 -10.57 -17.79
N GLU A 222 1.28 -10.02 -18.96
CA GLU A 222 0.43 -10.65 -19.99
C GLU A 222 1.15 -10.71 -21.34
N GLY A 223 0.65 -11.56 -22.23
CA GLY A 223 1.07 -11.60 -23.63
C GLY A 223 2.34 -12.41 -23.90
N ILE A 224 2.77 -13.23 -22.95
CA ILE A 224 3.93 -14.11 -23.11
C ILE A 224 3.49 -15.32 -23.91
N LYS A 225 3.99 -15.45 -25.15
CA LYS A 225 3.72 -16.62 -25.98
C LYS A 225 4.73 -17.71 -25.66
N VAL A 226 4.24 -18.90 -25.32
CA VAL A 226 5.03 -20.08 -25.02
C VAL A 226 4.58 -21.20 -25.96
N THR A 227 5.53 -21.84 -26.63
CA THR A 227 5.27 -23.05 -27.41
C THR A 227 5.62 -24.26 -26.54
N PRO A 228 4.84 -25.35 -26.54
CA PRO A 228 5.29 -26.59 -25.90
C PRO A 228 6.48 -27.19 -26.66
N PRO A 229 7.46 -27.81 -25.97
CA PRO A 229 8.54 -28.54 -26.65
C PRO A 229 7.96 -29.64 -27.54
N SER A 230 8.47 -29.77 -28.77
CA SER A 230 8.02 -30.81 -29.70
C SER A 230 8.29 -32.18 -29.09
N PRO A 231 7.35 -33.15 -29.20
CA PRO A 231 7.64 -34.53 -28.81
C PRO A 231 8.85 -35.04 -29.62
N PRO A 232 9.75 -35.83 -28.99
CA PRO A 232 10.92 -36.38 -29.68
C PRO A 232 10.49 -37.21 -30.89
N PRO A 233 11.27 -37.19 -31.99
CA PRO A 233 10.96 -38.00 -33.16
C PRO A 233 10.82 -39.48 -32.77
N PRO A 234 9.82 -40.20 -33.31
CA PRO A 234 9.68 -41.62 -33.03
C PRO A 234 10.97 -42.35 -33.39
N ALA A 235 11.45 -43.18 -32.47
CA ALA A 235 12.65 -43.99 -32.67
C ALA A 235 12.58 -44.70 -34.03
N PRO A 236 13.66 -44.73 -34.83
CA PRO A 236 13.64 -45.38 -36.12
C PRO A 236 13.20 -46.83 -35.94
N LYS A 237 12.09 -47.20 -36.60
CA LYS A 237 11.60 -48.58 -36.62
C LYS A 237 12.75 -49.47 -37.06
N LYS A 238 13.19 -50.41 -36.21
CA LYS A 238 14.20 -51.41 -36.59
C LYS A 238 13.65 -52.21 -37.77
N VAL A 239 14.08 -51.89 -38.98
CA VAL A 239 13.84 -52.73 -40.15
C VAL A 239 14.69 -53.98 -39.96
N LYS A 240 14.02 -55.12 -39.75
CA LYS A 240 14.66 -56.44 -39.66
C LYS A 240 15.09 -56.85 -41.07
N GLY A 241 16.28 -56.42 -41.47
CA GLY A 241 16.93 -56.87 -42.70
C GLY A 241 17.41 -58.31 -42.58
N LYS A 242 16.89 -59.20 -43.43
CA LYS A 242 17.49 -60.50 -43.75
C LYS A 242 18.77 -60.25 -44.56
N ASN A 243 19.92 -60.31 -43.91
CA ASN A 243 21.20 -60.84 -44.37
C ASN A 243 22.34 -60.16 -43.60
N GLY A 244 23.18 -61.00 -42.99
CA GLY A 244 24.26 -60.58 -42.12
C GLY A 244 25.36 -59.84 -42.87
N THR A 245 25.79 -58.71 -42.30
CA THR A 245 27.20 -58.33 -42.08
C THR A 245 27.15 -57.19 -41.08
N ALA A 246 27.75 -57.38 -39.90
CA ALA A 246 27.83 -56.38 -38.86
C ALA A 246 28.89 -55.33 -39.24
N LEU A 247 28.47 -54.08 -39.43
CA LEU A 247 29.37 -52.92 -39.37
C LEU A 247 29.08 -52.16 -38.07
N ALA A 248 30.15 -51.88 -37.32
CA ALA A 248 30.11 -51.27 -36.00
C ALA A 248 29.38 -49.90 -36.01
N PRO A 249 28.64 -49.54 -34.94
CA PRO A 249 28.12 -48.19 -34.78
C PRO A 249 29.27 -47.22 -34.50
N ALA A 250 29.34 -46.14 -35.28
CA ALA A 250 30.15 -44.97 -34.95
C ALA A 250 29.66 -44.34 -33.62
N PRO A 251 30.56 -43.70 -32.85
CA PRO A 251 30.25 -43.22 -31.50
C PRO A 251 29.20 -42.09 -31.53
N ALA A 252 28.30 -42.14 -30.54
CA ALA A 252 27.23 -41.17 -30.32
C ALA A 252 27.81 -39.78 -30.03
N LEU A 253 27.43 -38.81 -30.87
CA LEU A 253 27.57 -37.39 -30.60
C LEU A 253 26.30 -36.89 -29.91
N ASP A 254 26.51 -36.49 -28.66
CA ASP A 254 25.86 -35.44 -27.89
C ASP A 254 24.35 -35.53 -27.59
N ASN A 255 24.09 -35.49 -26.29
CA ASN A 255 22.78 -35.40 -25.65
C ASN A 255 22.05 -34.12 -26.11
N ASP A 256 21.13 -34.25 -27.06
CA ASP A 256 20.18 -33.20 -27.39
C ASP A 256 19.09 -33.20 -26.30
N GLU A 257 19.28 -32.32 -25.31
CA GLU A 257 18.29 -31.92 -24.32
C GLU A 257 16.99 -31.58 -25.06
N THR A 258 15.93 -32.36 -24.82
CA THR A 258 14.56 -32.14 -25.32
C THR A 258 14.27 -30.64 -25.36
N THR A 259 14.36 -30.04 -26.55
CA THR A 259 14.53 -28.59 -26.73
C THR A 259 13.45 -27.81 -25.99
N ALA A 260 13.82 -27.28 -24.82
CA ALA A 260 12.96 -26.40 -24.02
C ALA A 260 12.57 -25.19 -24.87
N THR A 261 11.28 -24.86 -24.92
CA THR A 261 10.88 -23.66 -25.66
C THR A 261 11.28 -22.43 -24.87
N VAL A 262 12.04 -21.55 -25.52
CA VAL A 262 12.48 -20.28 -24.94
C VAL A 262 11.74 -19.13 -25.63
N SER A 263 10.91 -18.42 -24.89
CA SER A 263 10.41 -17.11 -25.29
C SER A 263 11.37 -16.05 -24.76
N THR A 264 12.06 -15.33 -25.66
CA THR A 264 13.09 -14.33 -25.34
C THR A 264 12.61 -12.88 -25.48
N ALA A 265 11.32 -12.67 -25.78
CA ALA A 265 10.78 -11.32 -25.86
C ALA A 265 10.63 -10.73 -24.45
N ALA A 266 11.20 -9.53 -24.24
CA ALA A 266 11.03 -8.82 -22.99
C ALA A 266 9.59 -8.29 -22.89
N HIS A 267 8.82 -8.80 -21.93
CA HIS A 267 7.44 -8.37 -21.69
C HIS A 267 7.36 -7.44 -20.46
N SER A 268 6.77 -6.26 -20.64
CA SER A 268 6.57 -5.30 -19.56
C SER A 268 5.38 -5.69 -18.68
N CYS A 269 5.58 -5.70 -17.36
CA CYS A 269 4.52 -6.03 -16.41
C CYS A 269 3.88 -4.78 -15.81
N LYS A 270 2.57 -4.86 -15.55
CA LYS A 270 1.80 -3.82 -14.87
C LYS A 270 1.89 -4.02 -13.36
N VAL A 271 2.32 -3.00 -12.65
CA VAL A 271 2.41 -3.00 -11.18
C VAL A 271 1.16 -2.34 -10.59
N ARG A 272 0.37 -3.11 -9.84
CA ARG A 272 -0.84 -2.66 -9.14
C ARG A 272 -0.61 -2.68 -7.64
N VAL A 273 -0.96 -1.58 -6.96
CA VAL A 273 -0.89 -1.51 -5.50
C VAL A 273 -2.19 -2.08 -4.92
N ARG A 274 -2.08 -3.10 -4.07
CA ARG A 274 -3.22 -3.64 -3.32
C ARG A 274 -3.34 -2.88 -2.00
N VAL A 275 -4.15 -1.84 -2.00
CA VAL A 275 -4.52 -1.14 -0.76
C VAL A 275 -5.58 -1.97 -0.05
N LYS A 276 -5.19 -2.69 1.01
CA LYS A 276 -6.17 -3.20 1.98
C LYS A 276 -6.72 -1.99 2.72
N ILE A 277 -7.84 -1.45 2.24
CA ILE A 277 -8.61 -0.46 2.98
C ILE A 277 -8.93 -1.12 4.32
N TRP A 278 -8.40 -0.58 5.40
CA TRP A 278 -8.78 -1.02 6.74
C TRP A 278 -10.28 -0.76 6.84
N LYS A 279 -11.08 -1.84 6.78
CA LYS A 279 -12.47 -1.76 7.23
C LYS A 279 -12.38 -1.49 8.73
N TRP A 280 -12.54 -0.23 9.11
CA TRP A 280 -12.82 0.13 10.47
C TRP A 280 -14.21 -0.42 10.78
N THR A 281 -14.27 -1.57 11.45
CA THR A 281 -15.47 -1.99 12.16
C THR A 281 -15.66 -1.01 13.30
N PHE A 282 -16.68 -0.14 13.16
CA PHE A 282 -17.20 0.69 14.24
C PHE A 282 -18.03 -0.14 15.21
#